data_AF-A0A4R8V866-F1
#
_entry.id   AF-A0A4R8V866-F1
#
_cell.length_a   1.000
_cell.length_b   1.000
_cell.length_c   1.000
_cell.angle_alpha   90.00
_cell.angle_beta   90.00
_cell.angle_gamma   90.00
#
_symmetry.space_group_name_H-M   'P 1'
#
loop_
_entity.id
_entity.type
_entity.pdbx_description
1 polymer ?
#
loop_
_entity_poly.entity_id
_entity_poly.type
_entity_poly.pdbx_seq_one_letter_code
_entity_poly.pdbx_strand_id
1 'polypeptide(L)'
;MRNVGWRHPDASGTVGGMTRFAVPSRTPTALAFPALAVLLLLTGCAGQPGGGPSGPNPDAPPMIGTPADGESEAIGLVNLWRVSGAAGETDSTWLRLDAGEFQLWRDCGMITGSWRASDTLFIAAPFGGMGDCVTNTMPTVFWLESATGFTVSPEGYDLVDATGTTVASLSIDGGPEPIPTAAEFYAQPPELTVQVRDYFHAAATLPSGLSPATDAALDGKWVPVAHAVSTDPHVVFASDGTWTGSDGCNGGQGRWAVGRDGEFLATSGPSTLIACEGAPVPAWVGQAATAGIDADGRLLLFETAGNEVGRLARG
;
A
#
# COMPACT_ATOMS: atom_id res chain seq x y z
N MET A 1 39.49 50.98 -12.27
CA MET A 1 40.88 50.45 -12.20
C MET A 1 40.91 49.52 -10.99
N ARG A 2 41.18 48.22 -11.02
CA ARG A 2 41.89 47.35 -11.97
C ARG A 2 41.29 45.93 -11.91
N ASN A 3 41.28 45.27 -13.07
CA ASN A 3 41.12 43.84 -13.28
C ASN A 3 42.25 43.03 -12.62
N VAL A 4 41.91 41.87 -12.06
CA VAL A 4 42.80 40.72 -11.85
C VAL A 4 41.88 39.49 -12.05
N GLY A 5 41.98 38.63 -13.05
CA GLY A 5 43.12 38.22 -13.87
C GLY A 5 43.66 36.88 -13.38
N TRP A 6 42.83 35.82 -13.35
CA TRP A 6 43.30 34.47 -13.01
C TRP A 6 43.72 33.72 -14.27
N ARG A 7 45.01 33.38 -14.32
CA ARG A 7 45.67 32.55 -15.35
C ARG A 7 45.67 31.08 -14.91
N HIS A 8 45.47 30.20 -15.89
CA HIS A 8 45.83 28.79 -15.82
C HIS A 8 47.34 28.57 -15.66
N PRO A 9 47.74 27.47 -15.02
CA PRO A 9 48.99 26.79 -15.33
C PRO A 9 48.73 25.50 -16.12
N ASP A 10 49.36 25.42 -17.29
CA ASP A 10 49.73 24.16 -17.94
C ASP A 10 50.84 23.48 -17.14
N ALA A 11 50.72 22.15 -16.96
CA ALA A 11 51.87 21.30 -16.70
C ALA A 11 51.62 19.91 -17.30
N SER A 12 52.36 19.68 -18.38
CA SER A 12 52.56 18.43 -19.10
C SER A 12 53.27 17.38 -18.25
N GLY A 13 52.84 16.12 -18.38
CA GLY A 13 53.50 14.94 -17.83
C GLY A 13 53.05 13.67 -18.56
N THR A 14 53.94 13.13 -19.38
CA THR A 14 53.82 11.97 -20.27
C THR A 14 53.86 10.60 -19.58
N VAL A 15 53.57 9.55 -20.38
CA VAL A 15 53.76 8.08 -20.20
C VAL A 15 52.50 7.36 -19.69
N GLY A 16 51.89 6.38 -20.35
CA GLY A 16 52.25 5.57 -21.51
C GLY A 16 51.21 4.43 -21.68
N GLY A 17 51.23 3.73 -22.83
CA GLY A 17 50.54 2.44 -22.99
C GLY A 17 49.18 2.47 -23.69
N MET A 18 49.18 2.60 -25.02
CA MET A 18 48.06 2.18 -25.87
C MET A 18 48.06 0.65 -25.98
N THR A 19 47.15 -0.03 -25.30
CA THR A 19 46.80 -1.42 -25.61
C THR A 19 45.54 -1.41 -26.48
N ARG A 20 45.74 -1.60 -27.78
CA ARG A 20 44.65 -1.83 -28.75
C ARG A 20 44.07 -3.21 -28.50
N PHE A 21 42.87 -3.29 -27.94
CA PHE A 21 42.06 -4.50 -28.00
C PHE A 21 41.34 -4.54 -29.35
N ALA A 22 41.76 -5.48 -30.20
CA ALA A 22 41.09 -5.82 -31.44
C ALA A 22 39.78 -6.56 -31.12
N VAL A 23 38.66 -6.05 -31.60
CA VAL A 23 37.38 -6.76 -31.63
C VAL A 23 37.36 -7.64 -32.88
N PRO A 24 37.28 -8.98 -32.78
CA PRO A 24 37.07 -9.81 -33.95
C PRO A 24 35.63 -9.67 -34.44
N SER A 25 35.47 -9.19 -35.67
CA SER A 25 34.23 -9.20 -36.44
C SER A 25 33.79 -10.64 -36.70
N ARG A 26 32.67 -11.04 -36.11
CA ARG A 26 31.98 -12.28 -36.49
C ARG A 26 31.01 -11.97 -37.63
N THR A 27 31.31 -12.56 -38.78
CA THR A 27 30.45 -12.70 -39.96
C THR A 27 29.14 -13.40 -39.59
N PRO A 28 27.97 -12.96 -40.11
CA PRO A 28 26.73 -13.70 -39.96
C PRO A 28 26.74 -14.90 -40.92
N THR A 29 26.75 -16.11 -40.36
CA THR A 29 26.53 -17.34 -41.12
C THR A 29 25.02 -17.48 -41.32
N ALA A 30 24.57 -17.35 -42.56
CA ALA A 30 23.19 -17.62 -42.96
C ALA A 30 22.87 -19.11 -42.73
N LEU A 31 21.95 -19.39 -41.80
CA LEU A 31 21.34 -20.71 -41.66
C LEU A 31 20.04 -20.73 -42.45
N ALA A 32 20.04 -21.56 -43.49
CA ALA A 32 18.88 -21.88 -44.30
C ALA A 32 17.85 -22.65 -43.46
N PHE A 33 16.60 -22.18 -43.46
CA PHE A 33 15.45 -22.92 -42.96
C PHE A 33 14.95 -23.90 -44.03
N PRO A 34 14.92 -25.22 -43.79
CA PRO A 34 14.15 -26.11 -44.63
C PRO A 34 12.66 -26.01 -44.27
N ALA A 35 11.84 -25.73 -45.27
CA ALA A 35 10.39 -25.79 -45.20
C ALA A 35 9.93 -27.22 -44.88
N LEU A 36 9.23 -27.40 -43.77
CA LEU A 36 8.50 -28.62 -43.46
C LEU A 36 7.00 -28.33 -43.62
N ALA A 37 6.44 -28.81 -44.71
CA ALA A 37 5.00 -28.89 -44.91
C ALA A 37 4.42 -29.92 -43.94
N VAL A 38 3.47 -29.49 -43.09
CA VAL A 38 2.68 -30.40 -42.25
C VAL A 38 1.24 -30.37 -42.73
N LEU A 39 0.77 -31.56 -43.11
CA LEU A 39 -0.57 -31.88 -43.60
C LEU A 39 -1.66 -31.55 -42.58
N LEU A 40 -2.77 -31.00 -43.11
CA LEU A 40 -4.09 -30.98 -42.49
C LEU A 40 -4.58 -32.41 -42.21
N LEU A 41 -4.84 -32.73 -40.95
CA LEU A 41 -5.68 -33.85 -40.54
C LEU A 41 -6.96 -33.30 -39.89
N LEU A 42 -8.03 -33.30 -40.68
CA LEU A 42 -9.40 -33.14 -40.21
C LEU A 42 -9.76 -34.34 -39.34
N THR A 43 -9.87 -34.13 -38.03
CA THR A 43 -10.56 -35.07 -37.14
C THR A 43 -11.74 -34.32 -36.52
N GLY A 44 -12.93 -34.69 -36.99
CA GLY A 44 -14.18 -34.28 -36.38
C GLY A 44 -14.43 -35.12 -35.13
N CYS A 45 -14.74 -34.45 -34.03
CA CYS A 45 -15.49 -35.05 -32.93
C CYS A 45 -16.80 -34.27 -32.79
N ALA A 46 -17.88 -35.04 -32.71
CA ALA A 46 -19.26 -34.63 -32.66
C ALA A 46 -19.55 -33.64 -31.53
N GLY A 47 -20.50 -32.74 -31.77
CA GLY A 47 -21.02 -31.82 -30.77
C GLY A 47 -21.68 -32.56 -29.61
N GLN A 48 -21.33 -32.15 -28.39
CA GLN A 48 -22.00 -32.54 -27.17
C GLN A 48 -22.46 -31.25 -26.47
N PRO A 49 -23.76 -31.10 -26.17
CA PRO A 49 -24.29 -29.88 -25.58
C PRO A 49 -24.02 -29.83 -24.06
N GLY A 50 -23.58 -28.67 -23.60
CA GLY A 50 -23.90 -28.10 -22.28
C GLY A 50 -23.18 -28.68 -21.06
N GLY A 51 -22.22 -27.93 -20.52
CA GLY A 51 -21.67 -28.17 -19.18
C GLY A 51 -20.26 -27.64 -18.97
N GLY A 52 -19.95 -26.42 -19.42
CA GLY A 52 -18.75 -25.73 -18.94
C GLY A 52 -18.98 -25.23 -17.50
N PRO A 53 -17.94 -25.11 -16.65
CA PRO A 53 -18.08 -24.41 -15.39
C PRO A 53 -18.56 -22.99 -15.69
N SER A 54 -19.67 -22.60 -15.09
CA SER A 54 -20.20 -21.25 -15.18
C SER A 54 -19.08 -20.27 -14.82
N GLY A 55 -18.72 -19.38 -15.75
CA GLY A 55 -17.95 -18.20 -15.38
C GLY A 55 -18.73 -17.39 -14.33
N PRO A 56 -18.06 -16.51 -13.56
CA PRO A 56 -18.74 -15.65 -12.59
C PRO A 56 -19.91 -14.91 -13.26
N ASN A 57 -21.09 -14.96 -12.63
CA ASN A 57 -22.25 -14.20 -13.11
C ASN A 57 -21.99 -12.70 -12.88
N PRO A 58 -21.94 -11.86 -13.93
CA PRO A 58 -21.76 -10.42 -13.77
C PRO A 58 -22.94 -9.75 -13.03
N ASP A 59 -24.08 -10.44 -12.92
CA ASP A 59 -25.27 -9.99 -12.19
C ASP A 59 -25.38 -10.60 -10.77
N ALA A 60 -24.33 -11.25 -10.25
CA ALA A 60 -24.33 -11.71 -8.87
C ALA A 60 -24.29 -10.50 -7.91
N PRO A 61 -25.10 -10.47 -6.83
CA PRO A 61 -24.99 -9.44 -5.81
C PRO A 61 -23.54 -9.37 -5.30
N PRO A 62 -23.01 -8.17 -4.99
CA PRO A 62 -21.74 -8.07 -4.29
C PRO A 62 -21.86 -8.89 -3.00
N MET A 63 -21.07 -9.95 -2.89
CA MET A 63 -21.06 -10.80 -1.70
C MET A 63 -20.14 -10.15 -0.69
N ILE A 64 -20.55 -10.07 0.58
CA ILE A 64 -19.60 -9.94 1.68
C ILE A 64 -18.72 -11.17 1.60
N GLY A 65 -17.46 -10.99 1.18
CA GLY A 65 -16.52 -12.10 1.06
C GLY A 65 -16.33 -12.72 2.45
N THR A 66 -16.76 -13.96 2.63
CA THR A 66 -16.40 -14.70 3.84
C THR A 66 -14.91 -15.02 3.75
N PRO A 67 -14.11 -14.72 4.78
CA PRO A 67 -12.69 -15.05 4.79
C PRO A 67 -12.50 -16.56 4.61
N ALA A 68 -11.56 -16.94 3.75
CA ALA A 68 -11.05 -18.30 3.70
C ALA A 68 -10.11 -18.58 4.87
N ASP A 69 -9.77 -19.85 5.10
CA ASP A 69 -8.81 -20.24 6.14
C ASP A 69 -7.47 -19.50 5.95
N GLY A 70 -7.09 -18.70 6.96
CA GLY A 70 -5.86 -17.90 6.95
C GLY A 70 -5.97 -16.51 6.30
N GLU A 71 -7.17 -16.10 5.86
CA GLU A 71 -7.49 -14.72 5.51
C GLU A 71 -8.00 -13.97 6.75
N SER A 72 -7.74 -12.66 6.78
CA SER A 72 -8.29 -11.75 7.79
C SER A 72 -9.76 -11.43 7.52
N GLU A 73 -10.54 -11.19 8.58
CA GLU A 73 -11.92 -10.69 8.48
C GLU A 73 -12.03 -9.38 7.68
N ALA A 74 -10.94 -8.61 7.62
CA ALA A 74 -10.84 -7.38 6.84
C ALA A 74 -11.03 -7.58 5.33
N ILE A 75 -10.83 -8.77 4.77
CA ILE A 75 -11.03 -8.99 3.33
C ILE A 75 -12.47 -8.66 2.91
N GLY A 76 -13.44 -8.87 3.80
CA GLY A 76 -14.83 -8.54 3.53
C GLY A 76 -15.10 -7.04 3.40
N LEU A 77 -14.21 -6.17 3.89
CA LEU A 77 -14.28 -4.72 3.68
C LEU A 77 -13.95 -4.31 2.24
N VAL A 78 -13.33 -5.17 1.44
CA VAL A 78 -13.01 -4.86 0.03
C VAL A 78 -14.29 -4.86 -0.79
N ASN A 79 -14.84 -3.67 -1.04
CA ASN A 79 -16.09 -3.49 -1.77
C ASN A 79 -16.29 -2.02 -2.17
N LEU A 80 -17.44 -1.75 -2.78
CA LEU A 80 -18.02 -0.41 -2.94
C LEU A 80 -19.21 -0.27 -1.96
N TRP A 81 -19.04 0.62 -0.98
CA TRP A 81 -19.97 0.79 0.13
C TRP A 81 -20.76 2.08 0.04
N ARG A 82 -22.06 2.00 0.30
CA ARG A 82 -22.86 3.16 0.67
C ARG A 82 -22.54 3.55 2.10
N VAL A 83 -22.23 4.82 2.33
CA VAL A 83 -21.90 5.34 3.67
C VAL A 83 -23.14 5.96 4.30
N SER A 84 -23.40 5.63 5.56
CA SER A 84 -24.47 6.23 6.36
C SER A 84 -24.01 6.46 7.80
N GLY A 85 -24.73 7.30 8.56
CA GLY A 85 -24.41 7.58 9.96
C GLY A 85 -23.12 8.40 10.19
N ALA A 86 -22.39 8.71 9.13
CA ALA A 86 -21.14 9.46 9.18
C ALA A 86 -21.39 10.98 9.21
N ALA A 87 -20.75 11.66 10.15
CA ALA A 87 -20.89 13.10 10.33
C ALA A 87 -20.41 13.86 9.07
N GLY A 88 -21.32 14.66 8.49
CA GLY A 88 -21.03 15.47 7.30
C GLY A 88 -21.23 14.75 5.96
N GLU A 89 -21.65 13.48 5.98
CA GLU A 89 -21.97 12.73 4.77
C GLU A 89 -23.45 12.78 4.41
N THR A 90 -23.75 12.53 3.15
CA THR A 90 -25.09 12.51 2.58
C THR A 90 -25.42 11.11 2.06
N ASP A 91 -26.66 10.92 1.63
CA ASP A 91 -27.08 9.74 0.89
C ASP A 91 -26.39 9.61 -0.49
N SER A 92 -25.54 10.55 -0.91
CA SER A 92 -24.73 10.40 -2.13
C SER A 92 -23.28 10.01 -1.83
N THR A 93 -22.91 9.75 -0.57
CA THR A 93 -21.56 9.36 -0.20
C THR A 93 -21.30 7.87 -0.41
N TRP A 94 -20.22 7.56 -1.13
CA TRP A 94 -19.76 6.19 -1.36
C TRP A 94 -18.30 6.01 -0.99
N LEU A 95 -17.97 4.89 -0.33
CA LEU A 95 -16.61 4.50 0.02
C LEU A 95 -16.24 3.23 -0.75
N ARG A 96 -15.34 3.35 -1.72
CA ARG A 96 -14.71 2.19 -2.37
C ARG A 96 -13.43 1.84 -1.62
N LEU A 97 -13.31 0.61 -1.15
CA LEU A 97 -12.13 0.08 -0.46
C LEU A 97 -11.50 -1.01 -1.32
N ASP A 98 -10.36 -0.71 -1.94
CA ASP A 98 -9.51 -1.67 -2.66
C ASP A 98 -8.33 -2.10 -1.78
N ALA A 99 -7.50 -3.06 -2.19
CA ALA A 99 -6.34 -3.45 -1.40
C ALA A 99 -5.36 -2.26 -1.19
N GLY A 100 -5.35 -1.70 0.02
CA GLY A 100 -4.43 -0.63 0.45
C GLY A 100 -4.83 0.80 0.06
N GLU A 101 -5.83 0.97 -0.79
CA GLU A 101 -6.30 2.28 -1.28
C GLU A 101 -7.81 2.42 -1.13
N PHE A 102 -8.26 3.61 -0.74
CA PHE A 102 -9.68 3.96 -0.70
C PHE A 102 -10.00 5.12 -1.64
N GLN A 103 -11.27 5.17 -2.03
CA GLN A 103 -11.88 6.29 -2.72
C GLN A 103 -13.18 6.68 -2.01
N LEU A 104 -13.28 7.93 -1.58
CA LEU A 104 -14.48 8.50 -0.98
C LEU A 104 -15.13 9.45 -1.98
N TRP A 105 -16.25 9.03 -2.54
CA TRP A 105 -17.05 9.76 -3.50
C TRP A 105 -18.06 10.64 -2.78
N ARG A 106 -18.15 11.90 -3.21
CA ARG A 106 -19.08 12.91 -2.72
C ARG A 106 -19.54 13.80 -3.88
N ASP A 107 -20.48 14.69 -3.62
CA ASP A 107 -20.96 15.66 -4.62
C ASP A 107 -19.84 16.57 -5.16
N CYS A 108 -18.77 16.79 -4.38
CA CYS A 108 -17.62 17.59 -4.80
C CYS A 108 -16.64 16.85 -5.71
N GLY A 109 -16.80 15.54 -5.94
CA GLY A 109 -15.81 14.69 -6.61
C GLY A 109 -15.36 13.53 -5.74
N MET A 110 -14.05 13.24 -5.72
CA MET A 110 -13.52 12.05 -5.04
C MET A 110 -12.27 12.40 -4.23
N ILE A 111 -12.22 11.91 -3.00
CA ILE A 111 -11.03 11.90 -2.14
C ILE A 111 -10.40 10.51 -2.23
N THR A 112 -9.08 10.46 -2.37
CA THR A 112 -8.31 9.22 -2.38
C THR A 112 -7.35 9.16 -1.20
N GLY A 113 -7.05 7.96 -0.75
CA GLY A 113 -6.14 7.76 0.36
C GLY A 113 -5.74 6.31 0.52
N SER A 114 -4.91 6.06 1.53
CA SER A 114 -4.51 4.71 1.91
C SER A 114 -5.34 4.24 3.09
N TRP A 115 -5.69 2.96 3.12
CA TRP A 115 -6.23 2.32 4.30
C TRP A 115 -5.54 0.99 4.57
N ARG A 116 -5.62 0.54 5.81
CA ARG A 116 -5.14 -0.76 6.26
C ARG A 116 -6.15 -1.32 7.24
N ALA A 117 -6.26 -2.64 7.25
CA ALA A 117 -7.03 -3.34 8.24
C ALA A 117 -6.42 -4.71 8.53
N SER A 118 -6.88 -5.28 9.63
CA SER A 118 -6.51 -6.59 10.16
C SER A 118 -7.78 -7.22 10.75
N ASP A 119 -7.68 -8.19 11.66
CA ASP A 119 -8.90 -8.79 12.22
C ASP A 119 -9.66 -7.82 13.12
N THR A 120 -8.96 -6.86 13.74
CA THR A 120 -9.58 -5.94 14.71
C THR A 120 -9.30 -4.47 14.48
N LEU A 121 -8.21 -4.14 13.79
CA LEU A 121 -7.87 -2.76 13.48
C LEU A 121 -8.32 -2.35 12.08
N PHE A 122 -8.66 -1.07 11.96
CA PHE A 122 -8.85 -0.34 10.71
C PHE A 122 -8.26 1.05 10.86
N ILE A 123 -7.45 1.48 9.88
CA ILE A 123 -7.00 2.87 9.78
C ILE A 123 -7.07 3.34 8.33
N ALA A 124 -7.36 4.63 8.13
CA ALA A 124 -7.41 5.24 6.81
C ALA A 124 -6.89 6.68 6.86
N ALA A 125 -6.12 7.08 5.84
CA ALA A 125 -5.52 8.40 5.73
C ALA A 125 -5.69 8.96 4.30
N PRO A 126 -6.38 10.11 4.14
CA PRO A 126 -6.48 10.78 2.85
C PRO A 126 -5.12 11.36 2.41
N PHE A 127 -4.81 11.29 1.12
CA PHE A 127 -3.61 11.92 0.56
C PHE A 127 -3.82 12.62 -0.79
N GLY A 128 -4.98 12.47 -1.41
CA GLY A 128 -5.25 13.07 -2.71
C GLY A 128 -6.75 13.17 -3.01
N GLY A 129 -7.08 13.71 -4.17
CA GLY A 129 -8.47 13.79 -4.62
C GLY A 129 -8.62 14.60 -5.91
N MET A 130 -9.85 14.69 -6.38
CA MET A 130 -10.24 15.35 -7.62
C MET A 130 -11.56 16.10 -7.46
N GLY A 131 -11.86 16.94 -8.45
CA GLY A 131 -13.00 17.84 -8.40
C GLY A 131 -12.81 18.94 -7.36
N ASP A 132 -13.91 19.47 -6.86
CA ASP A 132 -13.93 20.51 -5.83
C ASP A 132 -13.67 19.95 -4.42
N CYS A 133 -13.53 18.61 -4.27
CA CYS A 133 -13.18 18.01 -2.98
C CYS A 133 -11.77 18.39 -2.52
N VAL A 134 -10.86 18.72 -3.43
CA VAL A 134 -9.50 19.17 -3.09
C VAL A 134 -9.24 20.50 -3.80
N THR A 135 -9.08 21.56 -3.00
CA THR A 135 -8.77 22.89 -3.51
C THR A 135 -7.28 23.19 -3.32
N ASN A 136 -6.92 23.86 -2.23
CA ASN A 136 -5.53 24.20 -1.89
C ASN A 136 -4.95 23.33 -0.77
N THR A 137 -5.81 22.63 -0.03
CA THR A 137 -5.46 21.80 1.12
C THR A 137 -6.27 20.52 1.08
N MET A 138 -5.66 19.42 1.51
CA MET A 138 -6.37 18.16 1.68
C MET A 138 -7.45 18.32 2.76
N PRO A 139 -8.72 17.99 2.49
CA PRO A 139 -9.75 18.01 3.52
C PRO A 139 -9.52 16.89 4.54
N THR A 140 -9.81 17.18 5.80
CA THR A 140 -9.95 16.15 6.84
C THR A 140 -11.27 15.40 6.66
N VAL A 141 -11.21 14.08 6.77
CA VAL A 141 -12.37 13.18 6.77
C VAL A 141 -12.51 12.60 8.18
N PHE A 142 -12.98 13.44 9.11
CA PHE A 142 -12.90 13.14 10.55
C PHE A 142 -13.44 11.77 10.97
N TRP A 143 -14.59 11.33 10.43
CA TRP A 143 -15.14 10.02 10.80
C TRP A 143 -14.24 8.87 10.34
N LEU A 144 -13.73 8.93 9.11
CA LEU A 144 -12.88 7.89 8.53
C LEU A 144 -11.49 7.89 9.20
N GLU A 145 -10.98 9.08 9.50
CA GLU A 145 -9.76 9.31 10.27
C GLU A 145 -9.97 9.14 11.79
N SER A 146 -11.16 8.84 12.27
CA SER A 146 -11.37 8.49 13.69
C SER A 146 -11.54 7.00 13.89
N ALA A 147 -11.85 6.27 12.81
CA ALA A 147 -11.97 4.83 12.83
C ALA A 147 -10.64 4.18 13.23
N THR A 148 -10.74 3.25 14.17
CA THR A 148 -9.63 2.41 14.64
C THR A 148 -9.94 0.92 14.52
N GLY A 149 -11.19 0.57 14.21
CA GLY A 149 -11.64 -0.80 14.04
C GLY A 149 -12.95 -0.87 13.25
N PHE A 150 -13.47 -2.08 13.11
CA PHE A 150 -14.73 -2.36 12.44
C PHE A 150 -15.44 -3.53 13.09
N THR A 151 -16.75 -3.63 12.86
CA THR A 151 -17.57 -4.76 13.28
C THR A 151 -18.50 -5.18 12.14
N VAL A 152 -18.81 -6.47 12.06
CA VAL A 152 -19.78 -7.00 11.09
C VAL A 152 -21.19 -6.59 11.50
N SER A 153 -21.96 -6.04 10.58
CA SER A 153 -23.37 -5.71 10.76
C SER A 153 -24.25 -6.53 9.78
N PRO A 154 -25.59 -6.60 9.98
CA PRO A 154 -26.46 -7.32 9.05
C PRO A 154 -26.44 -6.80 7.61
N GLU A 155 -26.12 -5.51 7.41
CA GLU A 155 -26.13 -4.83 6.11
C GLU A 155 -24.73 -4.70 5.50
N GLY A 156 -23.67 -5.01 6.28
CA GLY A 156 -22.28 -4.88 5.88
C GLY A 156 -21.37 -4.73 7.10
N TYR A 157 -20.85 -3.53 7.31
CA TYR A 157 -19.88 -3.24 8.38
C TYR A 157 -20.15 -1.91 9.07
N ASP A 158 -19.86 -1.84 10.36
CA ASP A 158 -19.79 -0.58 11.10
C ASP A 158 -18.32 -0.26 11.40
N LEU A 159 -17.87 0.93 11.03
CA LEU A 159 -16.56 1.46 11.45
C LEU A 159 -16.69 2.07 12.84
N VAL A 160 -15.74 1.79 13.72
CA VAL A 160 -15.76 2.22 15.12
C VAL A 160 -14.50 2.99 15.50
N ASP A 161 -14.65 3.99 16.37
CA ASP A 161 -13.53 4.71 16.97
C ASP A 161 -12.88 3.92 18.12
N ALA A 162 -11.85 4.52 18.74
CA ALA A 162 -11.10 3.89 19.83
C ALA A 162 -11.94 3.62 21.10
N THR A 163 -13.12 4.22 21.22
CA THR A 163 -14.07 3.97 22.31
C THR A 163 -15.06 2.85 21.99
N GLY A 164 -15.05 2.35 20.75
CA GLY A 164 -16.03 1.40 20.23
C GLY A 164 -17.32 2.07 19.74
N THR A 165 -17.35 3.40 19.60
CA THR A 165 -18.52 4.11 19.08
C THR A 165 -18.52 4.03 17.55
N THR A 166 -19.67 3.67 16.97
CA THR A 166 -19.85 3.67 15.50
C THR A 166 -19.72 5.08 14.93
N VAL A 167 -18.81 5.27 13.98
CA VAL A 167 -18.56 6.54 13.27
C VAL A 167 -19.08 6.53 11.84
N ALA A 168 -19.32 5.35 11.27
CA ALA A 168 -19.98 5.16 9.98
C ALA A 168 -20.53 3.73 9.86
N SER A 169 -21.63 3.57 9.13
CA SER A 169 -22.17 2.28 8.71
C SER A 169 -22.01 2.15 7.20
N LEU A 170 -21.53 0.98 6.77
CA LEU A 170 -21.22 0.60 5.39
C LEU A 170 -22.19 -0.48 4.94
N SER A 171 -22.97 -0.21 3.88
CA SER A 171 -23.92 -1.16 3.31
C SER A 171 -23.77 -1.31 1.81
N ILE A 172 -24.25 -2.44 1.27
CA ILE A 172 -24.26 -2.71 -0.18
C ILE A 172 -25.60 -2.23 -0.75
N ASP A 173 -25.60 -1.07 -1.42
CA ASP A 173 -26.84 -0.42 -1.92
C ASP A 173 -26.70 0.19 -3.34
N GLY A 174 -26.06 -0.52 -4.27
CA GLY A 174 -25.81 -0.03 -5.64
C GLY A 174 -24.42 0.59 -5.82
N GLY A 175 -24.33 1.75 -6.49
CA GLY A 175 -23.08 2.48 -6.70
C GLY A 175 -23.28 3.98 -6.94
N PRO A 176 -22.20 4.79 -6.92
CA PRO A 176 -22.28 6.23 -7.17
C PRO A 176 -22.69 6.52 -8.61
N GLU A 177 -23.25 7.70 -8.84
CA GLU A 177 -23.38 8.21 -10.20
C GLU A 177 -21.99 8.38 -10.84
N PRO A 178 -21.77 7.92 -12.08
CA PRO A 178 -20.46 8.06 -12.72
C PRO A 178 -20.05 9.52 -12.88
N ILE A 179 -18.83 9.85 -12.45
CA ILE A 179 -18.21 11.15 -12.77
C ILE A 179 -17.75 11.10 -14.23
N PRO A 180 -18.20 12.01 -15.13
CA PRO A 180 -17.91 11.91 -16.57
C PRO A 180 -16.42 11.87 -16.96
N THR A 181 -15.55 12.41 -16.11
CA THR A 181 -14.09 12.45 -16.31
C THR A 181 -13.35 11.31 -15.61
N ALA A 182 -14.03 10.56 -14.74
CA ALA A 182 -13.46 9.41 -14.06
C ALA A 182 -13.64 8.15 -14.92
N ALA A 183 -12.75 7.19 -14.75
CA ALA A 183 -12.89 5.90 -15.40
C ALA A 183 -14.08 5.12 -14.80
N GLU A 184 -14.85 4.44 -15.64
CA GLU A 184 -16.08 3.74 -15.25
C GLU A 184 -15.86 2.69 -14.15
N PHE A 185 -14.68 2.03 -14.15
CA PHE A 185 -14.37 0.99 -13.16
C PHE A 185 -14.28 1.51 -11.72
N TYR A 186 -14.10 2.82 -11.51
CA TYR A 186 -14.12 3.37 -10.16
C TYR A 186 -15.52 3.44 -9.55
N ALA A 187 -16.58 3.38 -10.37
CA ALA A 187 -17.96 3.26 -9.92
C ALA A 187 -18.40 1.79 -9.75
N GLN A 188 -17.44 0.84 -9.75
CA GLN A 188 -17.69 -0.59 -9.59
C GLN A 188 -16.96 -1.14 -8.34
N PRO A 189 -17.51 -2.18 -7.70
CA PRO A 189 -16.80 -2.91 -6.65
C PRO A 189 -15.42 -3.41 -7.15
N PRO A 190 -14.36 -3.36 -6.33
CA PRO A 190 -13.09 -4.02 -6.64
C PRO A 190 -13.25 -5.53 -6.80
N GLU A 191 -12.39 -6.13 -7.62
CA GLU A 191 -12.34 -7.59 -7.77
C GLU A 191 -11.47 -8.23 -6.68
N LEU A 192 -11.97 -9.29 -6.04
CA LEU A 192 -11.21 -10.12 -5.10
C LEU A 192 -10.25 -11.07 -5.82
N THR A 193 -9.21 -10.49 -6.42
CA THR A 193 -8.12 -11.22 -7.09
C THR A 193 -7.25 -12.01 -6.09
N VAL A 194 -6.39 -12.89 -6.59
CA VAL A 194 -5.41 -13.61 -5.74
C VAL A 194 -4.50 -12.62 -5.01
N GLN A 195 -4.07 -11.55 -5.67
CA GLN A 195 -3.22 -10.52 -5.08
C GLN A 195 -3.93 -9.77 -3.94
N VAL A 196 -5.23 -9.50 -4.10
CA VAL A 196 -6.05 -8.90 -3.02
C VAL A 196 -6.18 -9.86 -1.84
N ARG A 197 -6.41 -11.15 -2.10
CA ARG A 197 -6.47 -12.17 -1.05
C ARG A 197 -5.13 -12.29 -0.31
N ASP A 198 -4.02 -12.31 -1.05
CA ASP A 198 -2.68 -12.37 -0.47
C ASP A 198 -2.40 -11.16 0.42
N TYR A 199 -2.91 -9.97 0.07
CA TYR A 199 -2.76 -8.75 0.84
C TYR A 199 -3.45 -8.80 2.21
N PHE A 200 -4.57 -9.53 2.31
CA PHE A 200 -5.35 -9.71 3.54
C PHE A 200 -5.09 -11.04 4.24
N HIS A 201 -3.95 -11.69 3.98
CA HIS A 201 -3.53 -12.82 4.80
C HIS A 201 -3.36 -12.42 6.27
N ALA A 202 -3.76 -13.31 7.18
CA ALA A 202 -3.53 -13.12 8.61
C ALA A 202 -2.02 -13.02 8.88
N ALA A 203 -1.64 -12.05 9.72
CA ALA A 203 -0.24 -11.83 10.05
C ALA A 203 0.33 -12.99 10.89
N ALA A 204 1.59 -13.33 10.64
CA ALA A 204 2.32 -14.27 11.49
C ALA A 204 2.46 -13.73 12.91
N THR A 205 2.43 -14.63 13.90
CA THR A 205 2.64 -14.30 15.31
C THR A 205 4.05 -13.77 15.55
N LEU A 206 4.19 -12.82 16.48
CA LEU A 206 5.49 -12.32 16.89
C LEU A 206 6.45 -13.44 17.34
N PRO A 207 7.73 -13.39 16.94
CA PRO A 207 8.76 -14.30 17.45
C PRO A 207 8.87 -14.28 18.98
N SER A 208 9.16 -15.43 19.57
CA SER A 208 9.38 -15.56 21.02
C SER A 208 10.52 -14.65 21.51
N GLY A 209 10.32 -14.00 22.65
CA GLY A 209 11.31 -13.10 23.25
C GLY A 209 11.11 -11.62 22.89
N LEU A 210 10.15 -11.31 22.03
CA LEU A 210 9.68 -9.95 21.79
C LEU A 210 8.43 -9.67 22.64
N SER A 211 8.34 -8.45 23.14
CA SER A 211 7.10 -7.92 23.72
C SER A 211 6.29 -7.22 22.62
N PRO A 212 4.96 -7.44 22.52
CA PRO A 212 4.10 -6.65 21.65
C PRO A 212 4.35 -5.14 21.80
N ALA A 213 4.45 -4.43 20.68
CA ALA A 213 4.49 -2.98 20.71
C ALA A 213 3.19 -2.40 21.29
N THR A 214 3.30 -1.28 21.99
CA THR A 214 2.18 -0.50 22.53
C THR A 214 2.29 0.94 22.05
N ASP A 215 1.22 1.72 22.10
CA ASP A 215 1.26 3.11 21.63
C ASP A 215 2.34 3.93 22.35
N ALA A 216 2.38 3.80 23.69
CA ALA A 216 3.39 4.45 24.52
C ALA A 216 4.82 3.96 24.23
N ALA A 217 4.96 2.68 23.86
CA ALA A 217 6.27 2.15 23.49
C ALA A 217 6.74 2.68 22.14
N LEU A 218 5.85 2.98 21.19
CA LEU A 218 6.21 3.48 19.85
C LEU A 218 6.39 5.01 19.80
N ASP A 219 5.66 5.78 20.59
CA ASP A 219 5.71 7.25 20.57
C ASP A 219 7.16 7.79 20.63
N GLY A 220 7.51 8.68 19.71
CA GLY A 220 8.84 9.29 19.56
C GLY A 220 9.62 8.88 18.29
N LYS A 221 10.88 9.35 18.22
CA LYS A 221 11.80 9.11 17.09
C LYS A 221 12.50 7.76 17.20
N TRP A 222 12.64 7.10 16.07
CA TRP A 222 13.35 5.85 15.87
C TRP A 222 14.29 5.93 14.67
N VAL A 223 15.47 5.34 14.81
CA VAL A 223 16.54 5.34 13.80
C VAL A 223 17.05 3.92 13.54
N PRO A 224 17.46 3.58 12.31
CA PRO A 224 17.92 2.25 11.97
C PRO A 224 19.21 1.86 12.70
N VAL A 225 19.23 0.67 13.30
CA VAL A 225 20.37 0.18 14.11
C VAL A 225 21.64 -0.03 13.28
N ALA A 226 21.50 -0.46 12.04
CA ALA A 226 22.62 -0.85 11.18
C ALA A 226 22.97 0.18 10.07
N HIS A 227 22.41 1.39 10.12
CA HIS A 227 22.54 2.38 9.04
C HIS A 227 22.94 3.77 9.55
N ALA A 228 24.18 3.90 10.03
CA ALA A 228 24.76 5.19 10.34
C ALA A 228 25.20 5.89 9.05
N VAL A 229 24.26 6.60 8.43
CA VAL A 229 24.48 7.41 7.22
C VAL A 229 24.17 8.87 7.50
N SER A 230 24.80 9.78 6.75
CA SER A 230 24.64 11.24 6.94
C SER A 230 23.25 11.76 6.55
N THR A 231 22.43 10.94 5.90
CA THR A 231 21.10 11.31 5.40
C THR A 231 19.99 11.25 6.46
N ASP A 232 20.29 10.83 7.70
CA ASP A 232 19.35 10.74 8.84
C ASP A 232 18.03 9.98 8.51
N PRO A 233 18.10 8.72 8.06
CA PRO A 233 16.90 7.88 7.92
C PRO A 233 16.24 7.65 9.28
N HIS A 234 14.92 7.84 9.36
CA HIS A 234 14.18 7.74 10.63
C HIS A 234 12.67 7.57 10.43
N VAL A 235 11.99 7.26 11.53
CA VAL A 235 10.53 7.42 11.69
C VAL A 235 10.24 8.13 13.02
N VAL A 236 9.22 8.97 13.04
CA VAL A 236 8.64 9.55 14.25
C VAL A 236 7.19 9.10 14.31
N PHE A 237 6.85 8.33 15.34
CA PHE A 237 5.46 8.04 15.68
C PHE A 237 4.98 9.09 16.69
N ALA A 238 3.83 9.68 16.45
CA ALA A 238 3.20 10.62 17.36
C ALA A 238 2.02 9.97 18.08
N SER A 239 1.85 10.30 19.36
CA SER A 239 0.73 9.84 20.20
C SER A 239 -0.69 10.11 19.66
N ASP A 240 -0.85 10.94 18.63
CA ASP A 240 -2.13 11.17 17.93
C ASP A 240 -2.42 10.13 16.83
N GLY A 241 -1.58 9.10 16.70
CA GLY A 241 -1.72 8.05 15.69
C GLY A 241 -1.19 8.44 14.32
N THR A 242 -0.46 9.55 14.20
CA THR A 242 0.25 9.93 12.96
C THR A 242 1.71 9.51 13.00
N TRP A 243 2.31 9.27 11.82
CA TRP A 243 3.74 9.07 11.69
C TRP A 243 4.31 9.87 10.53
N THR A 244 5.58 10.25 10.67
CA THR A 244 6.40 10.81 9.60
C THR A 244 7.73 10.08 9.56
N GLY A 245 8.38 10.01 8.41
CA GLY A 245 9.67 9.35 8.29
C GLY A 245 10.42 9.80 7.05
N SER A 246 11.68 9.40 7.01
CA SER A 246 12.59 9.66 5.91
C SER A 246 13.44 8.42 5.68
N ASP A 247 13.64 8.04 4.43
CA ASP A 247 14.73 7.13 4.08
C ASP A 247 16.07 7.87 3.94
N GLY A 248 16.05 9.20 4.02
CA GLY A 248 17.18 10.09 3.82
C GLY A 248 17.06 10.96 2.56
N CYS A 249 16.21 10.58 1.61
CA CYS A 249 15.97 11.30 0.36
C CYS A 249 14.49 11.43 0.01
N ASN A 250 13.68 10.50 0.46
CA ASN A 250 12.24 10.47 0.31
C ASN A 250 11.60 10.49 1.70
N GLY A 251 10.57 11.31 1.83
CA GLY A 251 9.70 11.30 3.00
C GLY A 251 8.60 10.25 2.89
N GLY A 252 8.10 9.83 4.04
CA GLY A 252 6.85 9.10 4.17
C GLY A 252 6.04 9.63 5.33
N GLN A 253 4.74 9.50 5.26
CA GLN A 253 3.83 9.90 6.32
C GLN A 253 2.52 9.15 6.20
N GLY A 254 1.79 9.08 7.31
CA GLY A 254 0.47 8.48 7.37
C GLY A 254 -0.01 8.33 8.80
N ARG A 255 -0.90 7.37 8.99
CA ARG A 255 -1.40 6.95 10.29
C ARG A 255 -0.80 5.62 10.68
N TRP A 256 -0.78 5.35 11.97
CA TRP A 256 -0.42 4.07 12.53
C TRP A 256 -1.37 3.68 13.65
N ALA A 257 -1.45 2.38 13.91
CA ALA A 257 -2.14 1.82 15.06
C ALA A 257 -1.47 0.51 15.47
N VAL A 258 -1.52 0.21 16.77
CA VAL A 258 -1.15 -1.10 17.31
C VAL A 258 -2.36 -1.77 17.94
N GLY A 259 -2.40 -3.09 17.83
CA GLY A 259 -3.46 -3.93 18.38
C GLY A 259 -2.91 -4.91 19.41
N ARG A 260 -3.71 -5.93 19.70
CA ARG A 260 -3.27 -7.04 20.54
C ARG A 260 -2.15 -7.83 19.88
N ASP A 261 -1.36 -8.54 20.68
CA ASP A 261 -0.36 -9.51 20.23
C ASP A 261 0.69 -8.96 19.23
N GLY A 262 0.83 -7.64 19.18
CA GLY A 262 1.81 -6.94 18.35
C GLY A 262 1.31 -6.61 16.96
N GLU A 263 0.01 -6.75 16.67
CA GLU A 263 -0.61 -6.25 15.45
C GLU A 263 -0.23 -4.79 15.21
N PHE A 264 0.18 -4.47 13.99
CA PHE A 264 0.64 -3.14 13.62
C PHE A 264 0.15 -2.80 12.23
N LEU A 265 -0.49 -1.64 12.08
CA LEU A 265 -0.89 -1.10 10.80
C LEU A 265 -0.25 0.27 10.62
N ALA A 266 0.18 0.57 9.39
CA ALA A 266 0.51 1.93 8.98
C ALA A 266 0.00 2.22 7.57
N THR A 267 -0.73 3.32 7.40
CA THR A 267 -1.05 3.83 6.06
C THR A 267 0.17 4.54 5.50
N SER A 268 0.29 4.58 4.17
CA SER A 268 1.37 5.31 3.49
C SER A 268 0.79 6.15 2.36
N GLY A 269 1.19 7.42 2.29
CA GLY A 269 0.90 8.30 1.17
C GLY A 269 1.87 8.13 0.00
N PRO A 270 1.66 8.89 -1.09
CA PRO A 270 2.60 8.95 -2.19
C PRO A 270 3.96 9.48 -1.72
N SER A 271 5.02 8.92 -2.29
CA SER A 271 6.41 9.34 -2.05
C SER A 271 7.16 9.51 -3.36
N THR A 272 8.25 10.27 -3.31
CA THR A 272 9.22 10.31 -4.40
C THR A 272 10.07 9.02 -4.40
N LEU A 273 10.64 8.65 -5.54
CA LEU A 273 11.52 7.49 -5.69
C LEU A 273 12.96 7.92 -5.99
N ILE A 274 13.49 8.84 -5.18
CA ILE A 274 14.86 9.35 -5.31
C ILE A 274 15.82 8.34 -4.68
N ALA A 275 16.78 7.83 -5.44
CA ALA A 275 17.74 6.86 -4.93
C ALA A 275 18.83 7.52 -4.07
N CYS A 276 19.16 6.91 -2.92
CA CYS A 276 20.35 7.23 -2.15
C CYS A 276 20.77 6.10 -1.19
N GLU A 277 21.88 6.30 -0.47
CA GLU A 277 22.47 5.33 0.47
C GLU A 277 21.70 5.21 1.81
N GLY A 278 20.47 5.71 1.84
CA GLY A 278 19.56 5.69 2.97
C GLY A 278 19.08 4.30 3.39
N ALA A 279 18.47 4.21 4.58
CA ALA A 279 17.74 3.02 5.00
C ALA A 279 16.25 3.21 4.67
N PRO A 280 15.54 2.21 4.11
CA PRO A 280 14.17 2.38 3.62
C PRO A 280 13.12 2.34 4.76
N VAL A 281 13.31 3.19 5.79
CA VAL A 281 12.49 3.21 7.00
C VAL A 281 11.00 3.42 6.71
N PRO A 282 10.57 4.38 5.86
CA PRO A 282 9.15 4.50 5.51
C PRO A 282 8.56 3.24 4.86
N ALA A 283 9.36 2.50 4.07
CA ALA A 283 8.90 1.25 3.46
C ALA A 283 8.74 0.14 4.51
N TRP A 284 9.66 0.04 5.48
CA TRP A 284 9.52 -0.90 6.59
C TRP A 284 8.25 -0.64 7.39
N VAL A 285 7.94 0.63 7.66
CA VAL A 285 6.72 1.05 8.37
C VAL A 285 5.48 0.68 7.57
N GLY A 286 5.42 1.02 6.28
CA GLY A 286 4.25 0.74 5.44
C GLY A 286 4.01 -0.75 5.15
N GLN A 287 5.03 -1.60 5.22
CA GLN A 287 4.93 -3.05 4.95
C GLN A 287 4.66 -3.89 6.19
N ALA A 288 4.90 -3.34 7.38
CA ALA A 288 4.76 -4.09 8.62
C ALA A 288 3.30 -4.48 8.88
N ALA A 289 3.12 -5.69 9.40
CA ALA A 289 1.86 -6.24 9.90
C ALA A 289 1.95 -6.54 11.41
N THR A 290 3.16 -6.75 11.93
CA THR A 290 3.40 -6.82 13.38
C THR A 290 4.63 -6.03 13.80
N ALA A 291 4.61 -5.55 15.05
CA ALA A 291 5.68 -4.78 15.68
C ALA A 291 5.97 -5.32 17.09
N GLY A 292 7.24 -5.53 17.39
CA GLY A 292 7.71 -6.04 18.68
C GLY A 292 8.88 -5.24 19.24
N ILE A 293 8.99 -5.20 20.55
CA ILE A 293 10.10 -4.60 21.29
C ILE A 293 11.00 -5.71 21.86
N ASP A 294 12.29 -5.66 21.55
CA ASP A 294 13.27 -6.60 22.12
C ASP A 294 13.72 -6.19 23.54
N ALA A 295 14.51 -7.06 24.19
CA ALA A 295 15.01 -6.83 25.54
C ALA A 295 15.92 -5.59 25.68
N ASP A 296 16.51 -5.12 24.57
CA ASP A 296 17.34 -3.91 24.51
C ASP A 296 16.50 -2.65 24.24
N GLY A 297 15.17 -2.78 24.12
CA GLY A 297 14.26 -1.67 23.83
C GLY A 297 14.24 -1.27 22.35
N ARG A 298 14.70 -2.12 21.44
CA ARG A 298 14.65 -1.86 20.00
C ARG A 298 13.32 -2.27 19.41
N LEU A 299 12.85 -1.50 18.44
CA LEU A 299 11.67 -1.80 17.65
C LEU A 299 12.04 -2.70 16.47
N LEU A 300 11.34 -3.81 16.35
CA LEU A 300 11.41 -4.73 15.22
C LEU A 300 10.06 -4.72 14.50
N LEU A 301 10.11 -4.60 13.18
CA LEU A 301 8.95 -4.58 12.29
C LEU A 301 8.98 -5.83 11.41
N PHE A 302 7.85 -6.50 11.27
CA PHE A 302 7.71 -7.73 10.49
C PHE A 302 6.59 -7.60 9.48
N GLU A 303 6.81 -8.11 8.26
CA GLU A 303 5.75 -8.24 7.26
C GLU A 303 4.75 -9.35 7.62
N THR A 304 3.65 -9.46 6.86
CA THR A 304 2.59 -10.46 7.07
C THR A 304 3.11 -11.89 7.21
N ALA A 305 4.14 -12.28 6.45
CA ALA A 305 4.73 -13.61 6.49
C ALA A 305 5.65 -13.86 7.72
N GLY A 306 5.92 -12.84 8.54
CA GLY A 306 6.77 -12.93 9.73
C GLY A 306 8.26 -12.70 9.48
N ASN A 307 8.65 -12.27 8.27
CA ASN A 307 10.03 -11.86 8.02
C ASN A 307 10.30 -10.48 8.61
N GLU A 308 11.44 -10.31 9.29
CA GLU A 308 11.88 -9.02 9.80
C GLU A 308 12.21 -8.09 8.62
N VAL A 309 11.48 -6.98 8.51
CA VAL A 309 11.73 -5.95 7.49
C VAL A 309 12.56 -4.80 8.02
N GLY A 310 12.47 -4.48 9.32
CA GLY A 310 13.17 -3.34 9.90
C GLY A 310 13.50 -3.50 11.37
N ARG A 311 14.64 -2.91 11.77
CA ARG A 311 15.11 -2.86 13.16
C ARG A 311 15.62 -1.47 13.52
N LEU A 312 15.02 -0.88 14.54
CA LEU A 312 15.19 0.51 14.90
C LEU A 312 15.53 0.67 16.39
N ALA A 313 16.43 1.60 16.71
CA ALA A 313 16.70 2.06 18.07
C ALA A 313 16.07 3.44 18.32
N ARG A 314 15.95 3.82 19.59
CA ARG A 314 15.53 5.18 19.96
C ARG A 314 16.52 6.21 19.42
N GLY A 315 15.99 7.26 18.78
CA GLY A 315 16.74 8.35 18.15
C GLY A 315 16.77 9.65 18.95
#